data_AF-A0A067FWU0-F1
#
_entry.id   AF-A0A067FWU0-F1
#
_cell.length_a   1.000
_cell.length_b   1.000
_cell.length_c   1.000
_cell.angle_alpha   90.00
_cell.angle_beta   90.00
_cell.angle_gamma   90.00
#
_symmetry.space_group_name_H-M   'P 1'
#
loop_
_entity.id
_entity.type
_entity.pdbx_description
1 polymer ?
#
loop_
_entity_poly.entity_id
_entity_poly.type
_entity_poly.pdbx_seq_one_letter_code
_entity_poly.pdbx_strand_id
1 'polypeptide(L)'
;MGVLRFDKDGSVAAAPSRMFKAFVIDSHNLFPKLLPQAFKSIVYEQGYGEVGSIEVVSTSMQSRVDALDRDNLYCKYTVFEEDCISDILELIVFQIKFGPYKLKKISSNASCLMK
;
A
#
# COMPACT_ATOMS: atom_id res chain seq x y z
N MET A 1 -11.77 -6.12 20.34
CA MET A 1 -10.95 -5.77 19.17
C MET A 1 -9.73 -6.66 19.08
N GLY A 2 -9.68 -7.45 18.00
CA GLY A 2 -8.54 -8.31 17.66
C GLY A 2 -7.70 -7.71 16.54
N VAL A 3 -6.41 -8.06 16.49
CA VAL A 3 -5.52 -7.69 15.38
C VAL A 3 -5.02 -8.96 14.72
N LEU A 4 -5.27 -9.10 13.42
CA LEU A 4 -4.71 -10.17 12.61
C LEU A 4 -3.50 -9.65 11.86
N ARG A 5 -2.37 -10.37 11.91
CA ARG A 5 -1.13 -9.98 11.24
C ARG A 5 -0.76 -10.99 10.18
N PHE A 6 -0.39 -10.50 9.01
CA PHE A 6 0.07 -11.28 7.89
C PHE A 6 1.43 -10.75 7.43
N ASP A 7 2.41 -11.63 7.39
CA ASP A 7 3.74 -11.34 6.88
C ASP A 7 3.95 -12.05 5.55
N LYS A 8 4.31 -11.30 4.51
CA LYS A 8 4.61 -11.84 3.20
C LYS A 8 5.94 -11.30 2.68
N ASP A 9 6.84 -12.23 2.42
CA ASP A 9 8.12 -11.94 1.80
C ASP A 9 8.12 -12.43 0.34
N GLY A 10 8.75 -11.64 -0.54
CA GLY A 10 8.90 -11.95 -1.95
C GLY A 10 10.26 -11.51 -2.49
N SER A 11 10.59 -12.00 -3.69
CA SER A 11 11.81 -11.66 -4.42
C SER A 11 11.46 -11.20 -5.82
N VAL A 12 12.10 -10.12 -6.29
CA VAL A 12 11.93 -9.61 -7.66
C VAL A 12 13.27 -9.33 -8.33
N ALA A 13 13.32 -9.46 -9.65
CA ALA A 13 14.53 -9.23 -10.44
C ALA A 13 14.89 -7.74 -10.59
N ALA A 14 13.92 -6.83 -10.47
CA ALA A 14 14.08 -5.38 -10.61
C ALA A 14 14.67 -4.72 -9.36
N ALA A 15 15.51 -3.69 -9.53
CA ALA A 15 16.17 -2.94 -8.44
C ALA A 15 15.17 -2.47 -7.36
N PRO A 16 15.50 -2.54 -6.05
CA PRO A 16 14.60 -2.12 -4.97
C PRO A 16 14.06 -0.70 -5.16
N SER A 17 14.92 0.25 -5.54
CA SER A 17 14.53 1.65 -5.80
C SER A 17 13.54 1.80 -6.96
N ARG A 18 13.76 1.05 -8.05
CA ARG A 18 12.83 1.02 -9.19
C ARG A 18 11.48 0.45 -8.79
N MET A 19 11.48 -0.57 -7.95
CA MET A 19 10.25 -1.20 -7.50
C MET A 19 9.48 -0.33 -6.51
N PHE A 20 10.19 0.30 -5.57
CA PHE A 20 9.60 1.29 -4.67
C PHE A 20 8.96 2.43 -5.46
N LYS A 21 9.66 3.00 -6.45
CA LYS A 21 9.08 4.02 -7.33
C LYS A 21 7.81 3.53 -8.03
N ALA A 22 7.81 2.32 -8.57
CA ALA A 22 6.67 1.78 -9.31
C ALA A 22 5.45 1.45 -8.43
N PHE A 23 5.67 0.85 -7.25
CA PHE A 23 4.60 0.33 -6.40
C PHE A 23 4.12 1.31 -5.33
N VAL A 24 4.90 2.33 -5.01
CA VAL A 24 4.62 3.28 -3.91
C VAL A 24 4.42 4.68 -4.47
N ILE A 25 5.35 5.17 -5.30
CA ILE A 25 5.34 6.57 -5.77
C ILE A 25 4.43 6.75 -7.00
N ASP A 26 4.52 5.85 -7.97
CA ASP A 26 3.81 5.90 -9.25
C ASP A 26 2.64 4.88 -9.31
N SER A 27 2.25 4.36 -8.13
CA SER A 27 1.16 3.39 -7.95
C SER A 27 -0.13 3.84 -8.63
N HIS A 28 -0.50 5.10 -8.42
CA HIS A 28 -1.73 5.71 -8.89
C HIS A 28 -1.87 5.72 -10.43
N ASN A 29 -0.75 5.77 -11.14
CA ASN A 29 -0.69 5.75 -12.60
C ASN A 29 -0.43 4.34 -13.14
N LEU A 30 0.36 3.53 -12.42
CA LEU A 30 0.78 2.21 -12.85
C LEU A 30 -0.33 1.16 -12.64
N PHE A 31 -0.97 1.12 -11.47
CA PHE A 31 -1.94 0.06 -11.15
C PHE A 31 -3.17 0.07 -12.04
N PRO A 32 -3.79 1.22 -12.39
CA PRO A 32 -4.92 1.21 -13.32
C PRO A 32 -4.56 0.70 -14.72
N LYS A 33 -3.29 0.83 -15.14
CA LYS A 33 -2.80 0.31 -16.42
C LYS A 33 -2.46 -1.17 -16.35
N LEU A 34 -1.87 -1.62 -15.25
CA LEU A 34 -1.46 -3.02 -15.07
C LEU A 34 -2.64 -3.93 -14.74
N LEU A 35 -3.56 -3.46 -13.90
CA LEU A 35 -4.67 -4.24 -13.34
C LEU A 35 -5.97 -3.43 -13.40
N PRO A 36 -6.46 -3.07 -14.60
CA PRO A 36 -7.67 -2.24 -14.77
C PRO A 36 -8.94 -2.87 -14.19
N GLN A 37 -8.95 -4.21 -14.05
CA GLN A 37 -10.06 -4.93 -13.44
C GLN A 37 -10.14 -4.72 -11.92
N ALA A 38 -9.00 -4.51 -11.26
CA ALA A 38 -8.91 -4.32 -9.81
C ALA A 38 -8.88 -2.83 -9.43
N PHE A 39 -8.22 -2.01 -10.24
CA PHE A 39 -8.04 -0.58 -9.98
C PHE A 39 -8.53 0.21 -11.19
N LYS A 40 -9.72 0.83 -11.09
CA LYS A 40 -10.24 1.66 -12.18
C LYS A 40 -9.51 3.01 -12.26
N SER A 41 -9.26 3.61 -11.11
CA SER A 41 -8.58 4.89 -10.97
C SER A 41 -8.09 5.05 -9.54
N ILE A 42 -6.93 5.66 -9.36
CA ILE A 42 -6.45 6.05 -8.04
C ILE A 42 -6.22 7.55 -8.09
N VAL A 43 -6.92 8.30 -7.24
CA VAL A 43 -6.93 9.76 -7.26
C VAL A 43 -6.59 10.28 -5.87
N TYR A 44 -5.75 11.31 -5.80
CA TYR A 44 -5.48 12.00 -4.56
C TYR A 44 -6.65 12.93 -4.21
N GLU A 45 -7.28 12.71 -3.07
CA GLU A 45 -8.28 13.61 -2.51
C GLU A 45 -7.62 14.72 -1.69
N GLN A 46 -6.55 14.38 -0.96
CA GLN A 46 -5.77 15.32 -0.17
C GLN A 46 -4.27 15.04 -0.31
N GLY A 47 -3.47 16.08 -0.50
CA GLY A 47 -2.02 15.97 -0.67
C GLY A 47 -1.61 15.39 -2.04
N TYR A 48 -0.32 15.09 -2.19
CA TYR A 48 0.24 14.61 -3.46
C TYR A 48 1.32 13.53 -3.26
N GLY A 49 0.94 12.43 -2.60
CA GLY A 49 1.80 11.26 -2.41
C GLY A 49 2.86 11.42 -1.30
N GLU A 50 2.64 12.37 -0.40
CA GLU A 50 3.47 12.61 0.78
C GLU A 50 2.79 12.11 2.06
N VAL A 51 3.49 12.12 3.19
CA VAL A 51 2.91 11.68 4.46
C VAL A 51 1.67 12.51 4.80
N GLY A 52 0.58 11.84 5.13
CA GLY A 52 -0.74 12.43 5.36
C GLY A 52 -1.60 12.56 4.10
N SER A 53 -1.07 12.23 2.92
CA SER A 53 -1.86 12.21 1.68
C SER A 53 -2.93 11.13 1.74
N ILE A 54 -4.07 11.43 1.12
CA ILE A 54 -5.24 10.59 1.02
C ILE A 54 -5.48 10.25 -0.45
N GLU A 55 -5.48 8.96 -0.76
CA GLU A 55 -5.73 8.40 -2.07
C GLU A 55 -7.03 7.59 -2.06
N VAL A 56 -7.95 7.94 -2.95
CA VAL A 56 -9.17 7.18 -3.22
C VAL A 56 -8.84 6.17 -4.31
N VAL A 57 -8.89 4.89 -3.96
CA VAL A 57 -8.52 3.75 -4.83
C VAL A 57 -9.75 3.20 -5.56
N SER A 58 -10.91 3.28 -4.92
CA SER A 58 -12.21 2.95 -5.48
C SER A 58 -13.30 3.72 -4.74
N THR A 59 -14.55 3.60 -5.17
CA THR A 59 -15.70 4.24 -4.51
C THR A 59 -15.93 3.79 -3.07
N SER A 60 -15.29 2.70 -2.63
CA SER A 60 -15.45 2.13 -1.29
C SER A 60 -14.11 1.87 -0.57
N MET A 61 -12.99 2.33 -1.13
CA MET A 61 -11.67 2.16 -0.54
C MET A 61 -10.85 3.45 -0.61
N GLN A 62 -10.47 3.92 0.55
CA GLN A 62 -9.61 5.09 0.74
C GLN A 62 -8.33 4.65 1.46
N SER A 63 -7.21 5.24 1.10
CA SER A 63 -5.93 4.95 1.72
C SER A 63 -5.22 6.23 2.13
N ARG A 64 -4.50 6.17 3.25
CA ARG A 64 -3.71 7.28 3.78
C ARG A 64 -2.25 6.86 3.91
N VAL A 65 -1.34 7.73 3.51
CA VAL A 65 0.10 7.56 3.72
C VAL A 65 0.45 7.92 5.16
N ASP A 66 0.80 6.94 5.99
CA ASP A 66 1.19 7.21 7.39
C ASP A 66 2.69 7.46 7.55
N ALA A 67 3.51 6.83 6.70
CA ALA A 67 4.95 7.04 6.66
C ALA A 67 5.48 6.78 5.26
N LEU A 68 6.45 7.60 4.83
CA LEU A 68 7.15 7.43 3.57
C LEU A 68 8.62 7.80 3.77
N ASP A 69 9.50 6.84 3.56
CA ASP A 69 10.94 7.01 3.65
C ASP A 69 11.58 6.53 2.34
N ARG A 70 12.01 7.49 1.53
CA ARG A 70 12.55 7.23 0.20
C ARG A 70 13.99 6.72 0.25
N ASP A 71 14.73 7.03 1.31
CA ASP A 71 16.13 6.63 1.47
C ASP A 71 16.21 5.17 1.95
N ASN A 72 15.32 4.79 2.87
CA ASN A 72 15.21 3.43 3.38
C ASN A 72 14.21 2.54 2.61
N LEU A 73 13.63 3.08 1.53
CA LEU A 73 12.63 2.41 0.68
C LEU A 73 11.52 1.74 1.49
N TYR A 74 10.96 2.52 2.42
CA TYR A 74 9.93 2.10 3.35
C TYR A 74 8.69 2.96 3.19
N CYS A 75 7.52 2.35 3.29
CA CYS A 75 6.26 3.05 3.33
C CYS A 75 5.27 2.33 4.24
N LYS A 76 4.38 3.10 4.84
CA LYS A 76 3.27 2.62 5.65
C LYS A 76 1.99 3.31 5.19
N TYR A 77 0.95 2.52 4.97
CA TYR A 77 -0.36 2.98 4.57
C TYR A 77 -1.42 2.42 5.52
N THR A 78 -2.46 3.22 5.76
CA THR A 78 -3.70 2.73 6.36
C THR A 78 -4.78 2.78 5.29
N VAL A 79 -5.43 1.65 5.05
CA VAL A 79 -6.56 1.51 4.14
C VAL A 79 -7.83 1.43 4.97
N PHE A 80 -8.78 2.28 4.63
CA PHE A 80 -10.13 2.32 5.16
C PHE A 80 -11.04 1.69 4.12
N GLU A 81 -11.80 0.68 4.54
CA GLU A 81 -12.74 -0.03 3.69
C GLU A 81 -14.15 0.33 4.13
N GLU A 82 -14.92 0.94 3.23
CA GLU A 82 -16.31 1.35 3.47
C GLU A 82 -17.32 0.39 2.83
N ASP A 83 -16.85 -0.73 2.27
CA ASP A 83 -17.69 -1.73 1.60
C ASP A 83 -18.16 -2.85 2.54
N CYS A 84 -18.64 -3.95 1.95
CA CYS A 84 -19.20 -5.15 2.57
C CYS A 84 -18.37 -5.79 3.70
N ILE A 85 -17.08 -5.46 3.85
CA ILE A 85 -16.21 -6.01 4.90
C ILE A 85 -16.08 -5.06 6.11
N SER A 86 -16.64 -3.84 6.02
CA SER A 86 -16.58 -2.82 7.08
C SER A 86 -17.27 -3.22 8.38
N ASP A 87 -18.21 -4.17 8.36
CA ASP A 87 -18.85 -4.72 9.57
C ASP A 87 -17.91 -5.64 10.37
N ILE A 88 -16.84 -6.14 9.73
CA ILE A 88 -15.87 -7.07 10.31
C ILE A 88 -14.51 -6.38 10.52
N LEU A 89 -14.14 -5.49 9.60
CA LEU A 89 -12.84 -4.83 9.55
C LEU A 89 -12.99 -3.31 9.72
N GLU A 90 -12.21 -2.73 10.63
CA GLU A 90 -12.14 -1.28 10.80
C GLU A 90 -11.16 -0.64 9.82
N LEU A 91 -9.98 -1.22 9.70
CA LEU A 91 -8.90 -0.72 8.85
C LEU A 91 -7.85 -1.79 8.62
N ILE A 92 -7.04 -1.57 7.59
CA ILE A 92 -5.88 -2.40 7.27
C ILE A 92 -4.64 -1.50 7.24
N VAL A 93 -3.64 -1.82 8.05
CA VAL A 93 -2.34 -1.16 8.02
C VAL A 93 -1.36 -2.02 7.23
N PHE A 94 -0.87 -1.48 6.12
CA PHE A 94 0.20 -2.07 5.32
C PHE A 94 1.53 -1.41 5.63
N GLN A 95 2.56 -2.22 5.83
CA GLN A 95 3.95 -1.79 5.95
C GLN A 95 4.77 -2.53 4.90
N ILE A 96 5.43 -1.77 4.04
CA ILE A 96 6.21 -2.33 2.93
C ILE A 96 7.64 -1.81 3.03
N LYS A 97 8.61 -2.72 2.93
CA LYS A 97 10.02 -2.40 2.91
C LYS A 97 10.71 -3.11 1.74
N PHE A 98 11.45 -2.36 0.95
CA PHE A 98 12.26 -2.89 -0.15
C PHE A 98 13.73 -2.86 0.24
N GLY A 99 14.42 -3.99 0.16
CA GLY A 99 15.79 -4.11 0.63
C GLY A 99 16.69 -4.98 -0.25
N PRO A 100 18.02 -4.78 -0.19
CA PRO A 100 18.97 -5.66 -0.84
C PRO A 100 19.27 -6.89 0.04
N TYR A 101 18.83 -8.10 -0.33
CA TYR A 101 19.30 -9.33 0.32
C TYR A 101 19.30 -10.56 -0.61
N LYS A 102 20.44 -10.86 -1.27
CA LYS A 102 20.76 -11.95 -2.24
C LYS A 102 19.79 -12.15 -3.43
N LEU A 103 18.56 -11.71 -3.31
CA LEU A 103 17.50 -11.50 -4.29
C LEU A 103 16.76 -10.24 -3.81
N LYS A 104 16.31 -9.37 -4.71
CA LYS A 104 15.82 -8.05 -4.30
C LYS A 104 14.49 -8.25 -3.57
N LYS A 105 14.50 -8.10 -2.25
CA LYS A 105 13.45 -8.59 -1.34
C LYS A 105 12.41 -7.51 -1.14
N ILE A 106 11.15 -7.93 -1.17
CA ILE A 106 10.00 -7.14 -0.76
C ILE A 106 9.48 -7.82 0.50
N SER A 107 9.39 -7.08 1.59
CA SER A 107 8.67 -7.52 2.78
C SER A 107 7.43 -6.66 2.91
N SER A 108 6.27 -7.31 3.02
CA SER A 108 4.98 -6.65 3.27
C SER A 108 4.35 -7.27 4.50
N ASN A 109 4.10 -6.45 5.51
CA ASN A 109 3.27 -6.81 6.65
C ASN A 109 1.92 -6.11 6.48
N ALA A 110 0.84 -6.89 6.53
CA ALA A 110 -0.51 -6.37 6.61
C ALA A 110 -1.06 -6.70 8.00
N SER A 111 -1.51 -5.68 8.71
CA SER A 111 -2.19 -5.85 9.99
C SER A 111 -3.62 -5.35 9.86
N CYS A 112 -4.57 -6.20 10.21
CA CYS A 112 -5.99 -5.99 10.03
C CYS A 112 -6.63 -5.81 11.40
N LEU A 113 -7.32 -4.68 11.60
CA LEU A 113 -8.02 -4.38 12.83
C LEU A 113 -9.48 -4.82 12.69
N MET A 114 -9.90 -5.75 13.54
CA MET A 114 -11.29 -6.24 13.56
C MET A 114 -12.12 -5.48 14.60
N LYS A 115 -13.38 -5.19 14.27
CA LYS A 115 -14.38 -4.63 15.20
C LYS A 115 -14.61 -5.56 16.40
#